data_AF-T0MJ56-F1
#
_entry.id   AF-T0MJ56-F1
#
_cell.length_a   1.000
_cell.length_b   1.000
_cell.length_c   1.000
_cell.angle_alpha   90.00
_cell.angle_beta   90.00
_cell.angle_gamma   90.00
#
_symmetry.space_group_name_H-M   'P 1'
#
loop_
_entity.id
_entity.type
_entity.pdbx_description
1 polymer ?
#
loop_
_entity_poly.entity_id
_entity_poly.type
_entity_poly.pdbx_seq_one_letter_code
_entity_poly.pdbx_strand_id
1 'polypeptide(L)'
;MLDPTTILEGIQTIPALKKIIKIFTRNSLPIISLKHLVVRSDYAIEQILSMDFGRIYEQFKAKRIYLQENSIFKFLKQYYRPHKRINYYSSWDSSPLVNMQKPTVNMLEIPISYNKLIELSQKYDSKVTGLIVDNFAQKAKELLPKEFCKVTYILDSIAECDGGTAGITEIIEFRPIRFVLLYLVNISEKPVRISNYSGTMYHTNEVLEYRKFSSEHGDTFHTDNLPPIILEKGDSLLIPEYVLMAPMEDYLTNNENVVQNDYFNFENYCYKQDEIRDPERYFLIGPSLTVNRISIDQNEEEVHKFDLSNVLSVSEFFECGSCPYIFGYKAGSFHYITDILTKSPDVVNIQNYEDVLIAEIEHETSEIERAILCNGLTEKEVINNRSLSLGDSILIKNTDNSPRFMISGKYFAKKNVPKSDAVLLWKFQNIKRYLHYLNSTGIVR
;
A
#
# COMPACT_ATOMS: atom_id res chain seq x y z
N MET A 1 -0.90 -24.28 -8.72
CA MET A 1 -0.52 -24.55 -7.32
C MET A 1 0.92 -25.09 -7.36
N LEU A 2 1.82 -24.59 -6.52
CA LEU A 2 3.20 -25.10 -6.47
C LEU A 2 3.18 -26.56 -6.02
N ASP A 3 4.03 -27.39 -6.61
CA ASP A 3 4.18 -28.79 -6.21
C ASP A 3 4.72 -28.86 -4.77
N PRO A 4 4.15 -29.72 -3.88
CA PRO A 4 4.61 -29.84 -2.50
C PRO A 4 6.10 -30.15 -2.39
N THR A 5 6.68 -30.85 -3.36
CA THR A 5 8.12 -31.16 -3.42
C THR A 5 8.93 -29.89 -3.65
N THR A 6 8.50 -29.01 -4.57
CA THR A 6 9.14 -27.70 -4.80
C THR A 6 9.10 -26.80 -3.55
N ILE A 7 8.01 -26.82 -2.79
CA ILE A 7 7.91 -26.05 -1.53
C ILE A 7 8.89 -26.63 -0.49
N LEU A 8 8.96 -27.95 -0.36
CA LEU A 8 9.89 -28.61 0.57
C LEU A 8 11.36 -28.36 0.18
N GLU A 9 11.69 -28.44 -1.11
CA GLU A 9 13.01 -28.09 -1.65
C GLU A 9 13.34 -26.62 -1.40
N GLY A 10 12.40 -25.70 -1.63
CA GLY A 10 12.56 -24.28 -1.33
C GLY A 10 12.82 -24.03 0.15
N ILE A 11 12.09 -24.71 1.05
CA ILE A 11 12.28 -24.65 2.50
C ILE A 11 13.64 -25.20 2.93
N GLN A 12 14.14 -26.25 2.27
CA GLN A 12 15.47 -26.81 2.53
C GLN A 12 16.58 -25.89 2.04
N THR A 13 16.37 -25.23 0.91
CA THR A 13 17.36 -24.40 0.22
C THR A 13 17.41 -22.97 0.77
N ILE A 14 16.28 -22.43 1.24
CA ILE A 14 16.14 -21.09 1.78
C ILE A 14 15.72 -21.19 3.24
N PRO A 15 16.66 -21.24 4.20
CA PRO A 15 16.36 -21.40 5.62
C PRO A 15 15.39 -20.36 6.18
N ALA A 16 15.34 -19.15 5.60
CA ALA A 16 14.40 -18.10 5.98
C ALA A 16 12.93 -18.48 5.72
N LEU A 17 12.64 -19.32 4.72
CA LEU A 17 11.27 -19.77 4.43
C LEU A 17 10.71 -20.67 5.53
N LYS A 18 11.54 -21.42 6.27
CA LYS A 18 11.11 -22.22 7.44
C LYS A 18 10.47 -21.38 8.54
N LYS A 19 10.81 -20.09 8.61
CA LYS A 19 10.25 -19.15 9.58
C LYS A 19 8.91 -18.55 9.15
N ILE A 20 8.54 -18.70 7.87
CA ILE A 20 7.33 -18.10 7.27
C ILE A 20 6.31 -19.17 6.91
N ILE A 21 6.79 -20.30 6.40
CA ILE A 21 5.98 -21.40 5.90
C ILE A 21 6.29 -22.63 6.74
N LYS A 22 5.28 -23.12 7.44
CA LYS A 22 5.29 -24.41 8.11
C LYS A 22 4.56 -25.44 7.26
N ILE A 23 5.20 -26.56 6.99
CA ILE A 23 4.58 -27.71 6.34
C ILE A 23 4.33 -28.79 7.38
N PHE A 24 3.07 -29.17 7.56
CA PHE A 24 2.70 -30.32 8.36
C PHE A 24 2.77 -31.59 7.52
N THR A 25 3.26 -32.67 8.11
CA THR A 25 3.42 -33.95 7.42
C THR A 25 2.74 -35.09 8.15
N ARG A 26 2.23 -36.07 7.41
CA ARG A 26 1.73 -37.36 7.91
C ARG A 26 2.40 -38.48 7.13
N ASN A 27 2.98 -39.46 7.82
CA ASN A 27 3.75 -40.54 7.19
C ASN A 27 4.78 -40.01 6.17
N SER A 28 5.50 -38.95 6.55
CA SER A 28 6.48 -38.24 5.71
C SER A 28 5.93 -37.56 4.45
N LEU A 29 4.60 -37.50 4.27
CA LEU A 29 3.97 -36.79 3.16
C LEU A 29 3.43 -35.43 3.63
N PRO A 30 3.63 -34.35 2.85
CA PRO A 30 3.11 -33.03 3.17
C PRO A 30 1.59 -33.00 3.05
N ILE A 31 0.92 -32.43 4.06
CA ILE A 31 -0.54 -32.35 4.12
C ILE A 31 -1.07 -30.92 4.08
N ILE A 32 -0.51 -30.04 4.88
CA ILE A 32 -0.97 -28.66 5.04
C ILE A 32 0.23 -27.73 4.96
N SER A 33 0.08 -26.67 4.18
CA SER A 33 0.95 -25.49 4.24
C SER A 33 0.29 -24.43 5.10
N LEU A 34 1.01 -23.93 6.10
CA LEU A 34 0.57 -22.87 7.00
C LEU A 34 1.56 -21.70 6.94
N LYS A 35 1.03 -20.48 6.89
CA LYS A 35 1.82 -19.23 6.88
C LYS A 35 1.01 -18.06 7.43
N HIS A 36 1.68 -17.07 8.01
CA HIS A 36 1.06 -15.78 8.30
C HIS A 36 1.12 -14.91 7.03
N LEU A 37 -0.02 -14.40 6.61
CA LEU A 37 -0.15 -13.53 5.44
C LEU A 37 -0.53 -12.12 5.90
N VAL A 38 0.27 -11.14 5.49
CA VAL A 38 0.03 -9.71 5.72
C VAL A 38 -0.62 -9.10 4.47
N VAL A 39 -1.92 -8.87 4.53
CA VAL A 39 -2.67 -8.22 3.45
C VAL A 39 -2.49 -6.71 3.57
N ARG A 40 -1.85 -6.10 2.56
CA ARG A 40 -1.59 -4.64 2.47
C ARG A 40 -2.48 -3.95 1.44
N SER A 41 -3.06 -4.71 0.53
CA SER A 41 -3.96 -4.19 -0.50
C SER A 41 -5.29 -3.79 0.11
N ASP A 42 -5.72 -2.57 -0.18
CA ASP A 42 -7.02 -2.08 0.28
C ASP A 42 -8.16 -2.85 -0.39
N TYR A 43 -8.05 -3.11 -1.70
CA TYR A 43 -8.98 -3.94 -2.46
C TYR A 43 -9.10 -5.35 -1.87
N ALA A 44 -8.00 -6.04 -1.63
CA ALA A 44 -8.00 -7.40 -1.10
C ALA A 44 -8.64 -7.43 0.29
N ILE A 45 -8.37 -6.42 1.14
CA ILE A 45 -9.06 -6.28 2.42
C ILE A 45 -10.57 -6.10 2.20
N GLU A 46 -11.01 -5.21 1.30
CA GLU A 46 -12.44 -5.03 0.99
C GLU A 46 -13.11 -6.31 0.47
N GLN A 47 -12.44 -7.07 -0.39
CA GLN A 47 -12.91 -8.36 -0.89
C GLN A 47 -13.06 -9.38 0.24
N ILE A 48 -12.06 -9.50 1.12
CA ILE A 48 -12.12 -10.40 2.28
C ILE A 48 -13.26 -9.99 3.23
N LEU A 49 -13.40 -8.70 3.53
CA LEU A 49 -14.44 -8.18 4.43
C LEU A 49 -15.86 -8.30 3.87
N SER A 50 -16.01 -8.26 2.54
CA SER A 50 -17.26 -8.52 1.83
C SER A 50 -17.51 -10.00 1.56
N MET A 51 -16.54 -10.87 1.86
CA MET A 51 -16.54 -12.31 1.55
C MET A 51 -16.67 -12.59 0.04
N ASP A 52 -16.31 -11.62 -0.80
CA ASP A 52 -16.23 -11.81 -2.25
C ASP A 52 -14.85 -12.35 -2.62
N PHE A 53 -14.76 -13.68 -2.64
CA PHE A 53 -13.51 -14.34 -3.01
C PHE A 53 -13.34 -14.52 -4.53
N GLY A 54 -14.34 -14.15 -5.34
CA GLY A 54 -14.42 -14.47 -6.76
C GLY A 54 -13.20 -14.04 -7.56
N ARG A 55 -12.66 -12.86 -7.26
CA ARG A 55 -11.48 -12.27 -7.94
C ARG A 55 -10.15 -12.52 -7.22
N ILE A 56 -10.19 -13.01 -5.99
CA ILE A 56 -9.01 -13.32 -5.17
C ILE A 56 -8.67 -14.83 -5.17
N TYR A 57 -9.55 -15.72 -5.64
CA TYR A 57 -9.26 -17.17 -5.77
C TYR A 57 -8.00 -17.45 -6.58
N GLU A 58 -7.84 -16.80 -7.73
CA GLU A 58 -6.66 -16.93 -8.58
C GLU A 58 -5.40 -16.43 -7.88
N GLN A 59 -5.54 -15.38 -7.05
CA GLN A 59 -4.45 -14.73 -6.32
C GLN A 59 -3.95 -15.63 -5.18
N PHE A 60 -4.86 -16.12 -4.33
CA PHE A 60 -4.53 -17.09 -3.28
C PHE A 60 -4.19 -18.48 -3.85
N LYS A 61 -4.32 -18.69 -5.16
CA LYS A 61 -4.22 -19.99 -5.83
C LYS A 61 -5.09 -21.06 -5.15
N ALA A 62 -6.22 -20.62 -4.61
CA ALA A 62 -7.13 -21.42 -3.82
C ALA A 62 -8.31 -21.84 -4.68
N LYS A 63 -8.70 -23.11 -4.62
CA LYS A 63 -9.93 -23.57 -5.26
C LYS A 63 -11.16 -23.04 -4.55
N ARG A 64 -11.12 -23.06 -3.21
CA ARG A 64 -12.12 -22.50 -2.31
C ARG A 64 -11.43 -21.92 -1.09
N ILE A 65 -12.03 -20.89 -0.51
CA ILE A 65 -11.51 -20.18 0.66
C ILE A 65 -12.60 -20.21 1.72
N TYR A 66 -12.25 -20.75 2.88
CA TYR A 66 -13.04 -20.68 4.11
C TYR A 66 -12.45 -19.55 4.97
N LEU A 67 -13.30 -18.63 5.41
CA LEU A 67 -12.91 -17.58 6.34
C LEU A 67 -13.55 -17.85 7.69
N GLN A 68 -12.74 -17.94 8.75
CA GLN A 68 -13.25 -18.03 10.11
C GLN A 68 -13.53 -16.63 10.64
N GLU A 69 -14.81 -16.25 10.67
CA GLU A 69 -15.21 -14.97 11.25
C GLU A 69 -15.04 -14.97 12.78
N ASN A 70 -14.10 -14.16 13.28
CA ASN A 70 -13.89 -13.94 14.71
C ASN A 70 -14.04 -12.45 15.07
N SER A 71 -13.72 -12.05 16.30
CA SER A 71 -13.87 -10.64 16.73
C SER A 71 -12.97 -9.68 15.96
N ILE A 72 -11.80 -10.13 15.49
CA ILE A 72 -10.86 -9.33 14.69
C ILE A 72 -11.49 -9.00 13.34
N PHE A 73 -12.11 -9.98 12.67
CA PHE A 73 -12.85 -9.75 11.45
C PHE A 73 -14.01 -8.77 11.63
N LYS A 74 -14.82 -8.98 12.69
CA LYS A 74 -15.97 -8.12 12.99
C LYS A 74 -15.54 -6.68 13.28
N PHE A 75 -14.48 -6.52 14.08
CA PHE A 75 -13.86 -5.23 14.35
C PHE A 75 -13.39 -4.57 13.05
N LEU A 76 -12.58 -5.26 12.25
CA LEU A 76 -12.07 -4.68 11.01
C LEU A 76 -13.20 -4.32 10.06
N LYS A 77 -14.23 -5.16 9.90
CA LYS A 77 -15.40 -4.88 9.05
C LYS A 77 -16.13 -3.60 9.46
N GLN A 78 -16.24 -3.33 10.77
CA GLN A 78 -16.86 -2.12 11.30
C GLN A 78 -16.00 -0.87 11.07
N TYR A 79 -14.68 -0.97 11.25
CA TYR A 79 -13.79 0.19 11.30
C TYR A 79 -13.00 0.45 10.02
N TYR A 80 -12.88 -0.52 9.11
CA TYR A 80 -12.03 -0.41 7.93
C TYR A 80 -12.50 0.68 6.96
N ARG A 81 -13.81 0.76 6.65
CA ARG A 81 -14.34 1.83 5.78
C ARG A 81 -14.06 3.25 6.33
N PRO A 82 -14.36 3.53 7.61
CA PRO A 82 -13.96 4.80 8.22
C PRO A 82 -12.45 5.06 8.17
N HIS A 83 -11.63 4.03 8.41
CA HIS A 83 -10.16 4.09 8.40
C HIS A 83 -9.53 3.79 7.04
N LYS A 84 -10.30 3.86 5.95
CA LYS A 84 -9.74 3.60 4.63
C LYS A 84 -8.58 4.56 4.44
N ARG A 85 -7.45 4.00 3.99
CA ARG A 85 -6.12 4.63 4.04
C ARG A 85 -6.09 6.07 3.55
N ILE A 86 -6.92 6.39 2.56
CA ILE A 86 -7.13 7.75 2.11
C ILE A 86 -8.61 8.09 2.15
N ASN A 87 -8.92 9.17 2.85
CA ASN A 87 -10.22 9.84 2.77
C ASN A 87 -9.99 11.21 2.12
N TYR A 88 -10.75 11.48 1.05
CA TYR A 88 -10.71 12.77 0.38
C TYR A 88 -11.56 13.80 1.10
N TYR A 89 -10.99 14.98 1.29
CA TYR A 89 -11.72 16.12 1.82
C TYR A 89 -11.41 17.32 0.94
N SER A 90 -12.41 17.79 0.19
CA SER A 90 -12.32 19.08 -0.48
C SER A 90 -12.47 20.17 0.60
N SER A 91 -11.37 20.79 0.95
CA SER A 91 -11.32 21.94 1.84
C SER A 91 -10.96 23.16 1.02
N TRP A 92 -11.67 24.26 1.25
CA TRP A 92 -11.38 25.56 0.66
C TRP A 92 -10.50 26.41 1.58
N ASP A 93 -9.77 25.79 2.51
CA ASP A 93 -8.90 26.51 3.43
C ASP A 93 -7.65 27.03 2.70
N SER A 94 -7.56 28.34 2.58
CA SER A 94 -6.45 29.06 1.94
C SER A 94 -5.27 29.30 2.89
N SER A 95 -5.39 28.98 4.18
CA SER A 95 -4.32 29.13 5.19
C SER A 95 -2.97 28.51 4.79
N PRO A 96 -2.91 27.33 4.13
CA PRO A 96 -1.66 26.72 3.65
C PRO A 96 -0.98 27.52 2.54
N LEU A 97 -1.69 28.39 1.80
CA LEU A 97 -1.13 29.21 0.71
C LEU A 97 -0.01 30.11 1.20
N VAL A 98 -0.10 30.62 2.44
CA VAL A 98 0.96 31.49 3.01
C VAL A 98 2.28 30.72 3.17
N ASN A 99 2.22 29.41 3.41
CA ASN A 99 3.39 28.54 3.51
C ASN A 99 3.84 27.98 2.14
N MET A 100 2.91 27.83 1.19
CA MET A 100 3.18 27.40 -0.20
C MET A 100 3.58 28.55 -1.14
N GLN A 101 3.47 29.81 -0.70
CA GLN A 101 3.88 31.02 -1.44
C GLN A 101 5.40 31.17 -1.67
N LYS A 102 6.21 30.18 -1.27
CA LYS A 102 7.58 30.05 -1.78
C LYS A 102 7.53 29.31 -3.13
N PRO A 103 8.01 29.89 -4.24
CA PRO A 103 7.75 29.45 -5.64
C PRO A 103 8.41 28.12 -6.06
N THR A 104 8.57 27.16 -5.15
CA THR A 104 9.40 25.97 -5.32
C THR A 104 8.76 24.66 -4.85
N VAL A 105 7.53 24.66 -4.32
CA VAL A 105 6.90 23.44 -3.78
C VAL A 105 5.42 23.38 -4.15
N ASN A 106 5.07 22.50 -5.11
CA ASN A 106 3.67 22.26 -5.53
C ASN A 106 2.92 21.25 -4.64
N MET A 107 3.63 20.60 -3.70
CA MET A 107 3.07 19.61 -2.77
C MET A 107 3.66 19.80 -1.37
N LEU A 108 2.83 20.07 -0.36
CA LEU A 108 3.22 20.23 1.03
C LEU A 108 2.61 19.11 1.88
N GLU A 109 3.43 18.43 2.67
CA GLU A 109 2.99 17.37 3.56
C GLU A 109 3.16 17.77 5.03
N ILE A 110 2.11 17.58 5.82
CA ILE A 110 2.10 17.91 7.25
C ILE A 110 1.68 16.67 8.05
N PRO A 111 2.56 16.10 8.90
CA PRO A 111 2.18 15.01 9.79
C PRO A 111 1.25 15.54 10.88
N ILE A 112 0.19 14.80 11.16
CA ILE A 112 -0.87 15.17 12.11
C ILE A 112 -0.89 14.16 13.26
N SER A 113 -0.73 14.67 14.47
CA SER A 113 -0.93 13.90 15.70
C SER A 113 -2.42 13.63 15.93
N TYR A 114 -2.74 12.62 16.72
CA TYR A 114 -4.13 12.30 17.05
C TYR A 114 -4.89 13.51 17.64
N ASN A 115 -4.28 14.26 18.57
CA ASN A 115 -4.91 15.45 19.15
C ASN A 115 -5.18 16.54 18.10
N LYS A 116 -4.26 16.72 17.14
CA LYS A 116 -4.46 17.71 16.08
C LYS A 116 -5.54 17.26 15.09
N LEU A 117 -5.72 15.96 14.88
CA LEU A 117 -6.83 15.43 14.10
C LEU A 117 -8.20 15.72 14.75
N ILE A 118 -8.31 15.69 16.08
CA ILE A 118 -9.53 16.10 16.81
C ILE A 118 -9.88 17.56 16.51
N GLU A 119 -8.89 18.45 16.47
CA GLU A 119 -9.12 19.86 16.12
C GLU A 119 -9.57 20.00 14.66
N LEU A 120 -8.95 19.25 13.74
CA LEU A 120 -9.30 19.26 12.31
C LEU A 120 -10.69 18.64 12.05
N SER A 121 -11.12 17.64 12.82
CA SER A 121 -12.44 17.03 12.66
C SER A 121 -13.59 17.97 12.98
N GLN A 122 -13.35 19.02 13.77
CA GLN A 122 -14.34 20.07 14.04
C GLN A 122 -14.49 21.04 12.86
N LYS A 123 -13.50 21.08 11.96
CA LYS A 123 -13.42 21.97 10.80
C LYS A 123 -13.94 21.31 9.50
N TYR A 124 -13.80 19.99 9.38
CA TYR A 124 -14.21 19.21 8.20
C TYR A 124 -15.47 18.36 8.48
N ASP A 125 -16.23 18.01 7.44
CA ASP A 125 -17.50 17.28 7.56
C ASP A 125 -17.42 16.08 8.53
N SER A 126 -18.28 16.09 9.54
CA SER A 126 -18.25 15.25 10.73
C SER A 126 -18.57 13.77 10.48
N LYS A 127 -18.99 13.38 9.27
CA LYS A 127 -19.48 12.01 9.00
C LYS A 127 -18.41 10.91 9.06
N VAL A 128 -17.13 11.22 8.83
CA VAL A 128 -16.05 10.21 8.82
C VAL A 128 -15.03 10.48 9.93
N THR A 129 -14.61 11.72 10.10
CA THR A 129 -13.73 12.14 11.20
C THR A 129 -14.45 12.09 12.54
N GLY A 130 -15.78 12.34 12.59
CA GLY A 130 -16.57 12.20 13.82
C GLY A 130 -16.68 10.76 14.28
N LEU A 131 -16.84 9.76 13.41
CA LEU A 131 -16.85 8.35 13.87
C LEU A 131 -15.49 7.86 14.37
N ILE A 132 -14.39 8.37 13.80
CA ILE A 132 -13.03 8.11 14.31
C ILE A 132 -12.86 8.87 15.63
N VAL A 133 -13.06 10.19 15.65
CA VAL A 133 -12.81 11.03 16.83
C VAL A 133 -13.79 10.74 17.99
N ASP A 134 -15.08 10.54 17.73
CA ASP A 134 -16.09 10.25 18.77
C ASP A 134 -15.90 8.86 19.39
N ASN A 135 -15.42 7.86 18.63
CA ASN A 135 -15.07 6.54 19.18
C ASN A 135 -13.70 6.55 19.88
N PHE A 136 -12.77 7.40 19.46
CA PHE A 136 -11.42 7.42 19.99
C PHE A 136 -11.22 8.35 21.20
N ALA A 137 -11.93 9.48 21.27
CA ALA A 137 -11.72 10.51 22.29
C ALA A 137 -12.15 10.07 23.69
N GLN A 138 -13.03 9.08 23.82
CA GLN A 138 -13.62 8.77 25.12
C GLN A 138 -12.84 7.72 25.95
N LYS A 139 -11.92 6.94 25.37
CA LYS A 139 -11.35 5.77 26.07
C LYS A 139 -9.94 5.31 25.63
N ALA A 140 -9.11 6.15 25.03
CA ALA A 140 -7.71 5.78 24.75
C ALA A 140 -6.91 5.69 26.07
N LYS A 141 -6.61 4.47 26.53
CA LYS A 141 -5.84 4.27 27.78
C LYS A 141 -4.33 4.21 27.60
N GLU A 142 -3.76 3.82 26.46
CA GLU A 142 -2.29 3.71 26.34
C GLU A 142 -1.75 4.02 24.93
N LEU A 143 -0.56 4.65 24.89
CA LEU A 143 0.36 4.86 23.75
C LEU A 143 -0.27 5.16 22.38
N LEU A 144 -0.71 6.42 22.19
CA LEU A 144 -1.06 6.94 20.87
C LEU A 144 0.17 7.00 19.94
N PRO A 145 0.02 6.70 18.63
CA PRO A 145 1.09 6.91 17.68
C PRO A 145 1.43 8.41 17.58
N LYS A 146 2.72 8.73 17.43
CA LYS A 146 3.20 10.12 17.28
C LYS A 146 2.55 10.84 16.09
N GLU A 147 2.34 10.09 15.01
CA GLU A 147 1.76 10.56 13.75
C GLU A 147 0.63 9.61 13.38
N PHE A 148 -0.60 10.11 13.39
CA PHE A 148 -1.81 9.30 13.17
C PHE A 148 -2.27 9.35 11.71
N CYS A 149 -2.17 10.51 11.10
CA CYS A 149 -2.40 10.74 9.68
C CYS A 149 -1.45 11.82 9.17
N LYS A 150 -1.52 12.08 7.87
CA LYS A 150 -0.81 13.16 7.19
C LYS A 150 -1.79 13.90 6.32
N VAL A 151 -1.64 15.21 6.23
CA VAL A 151 -2.36 16.03 5.26
C VAL A 151 -1.40 16.43 4.16
N THR A 152 -1.74 16.11 2.91
CA THR A 152 -1.04 16.56 1.72
C THR A 152 -1.84 17.67 1.07
N TYR A 153 -1.24 18.85 0.92
CA TYR A 153 -1.78 19.97 0.18
C TYR A 153 -1.12 20.01 -1.20
N ILE A 154 -1.92 20.11 -2.24
CA ILE A 154 -1.46 20.18 -3.63
C ILE A 154 -2.00 21.45 -4.24
N LEU A 155 -1.11 22.23 -4.85
CA LEU A 155 -1.50 23.42 -5.60
C LEU A 155 -1.92 23.00 -7.01
N ASP A 156 -3.18 23.22 -7.36
CA ASP A 156 -3.66 22.94 -8.71
C ASP A 156 -3.13 24.03 -9.65
N SER A 157 -2.42 23.62 -10.71
CA SER A 157 -1.78 24.53 -11.67
C SER A 157 -2.77 25.28 -12.58
N ILE A 158 -4.07 24.95 -12.54
CA ILE A 158 -5.08 25.58 -13.36
C ILE A 158 -5.58 26.85 -12.66
N ALA A 159 -4.82 27.92 -12.84
CA ALA A 159 -5.35 29.28 -12.83
C ALA A 159 -5.12 29.85 -14.23
N GLU A 160 -5.87 29.35 -15.21
CA GLU A 160 -5.93 30.03 -16.51
C GLU A 160 -6.83 31.26 -16.38
N CYS A 161 -6.22 32.42 -16.64
CA CYS A 161 -6.84 33.65 -17.13
C CYS A 161 -8.12 34.10 -16.40
N ASP A 162 -7.96 34.89 -15.34
CA ASP A 162 -8.87 36.00 -14.89
C ASP A 162 -8.73 36.31 -13.39
N GLY A 163 -7.52 36.26 -12.83
CA GLY A 163 -7.29 36.63 -11.42
C GLY A 163 -7.87 35.63 -10.40
N GLY A 164 -8.19 34.41 -10.83
CA GLY A 164 -8.60 33.33 -9.94
C GLY A 164 -7.47 32.86 -9.03
N THR A 165 -7.78 32.68 -7.74
CA THR A 165 -6.91 31.99 -6.77
C THR A 165 -6.67 30.56 -7.24
N ALA A 166 -5.41 30.11 -7.25
CA ALA A 166 -5.06 28.71 -7.48
C ALA A 166 -5.86 27.80 -6.54
N GLY A 167 -6.47 26.75 -7.10
CA GLY A 167 -7.15 25.72 -6.32
C GLY A 167 -6.16 24.97 -5.44
N ILE A 168 -6.62 24.53 -4.26
CA ILE A 168 -5.85 23.63 -3.40
C ILE A 168 -6.63 22.34 -3.26
N THR A 169 -5.97 21.23 -3.57
CA THR A 169 -6.46 19.90 -3.23
C THR A 169 -5.84 19.46 -1.89
N GLU A 170 -6.69 19.12 -0.92
CA GLU A 170 -6.28 18.56 0.37
C GLU A 170 -6.56 17.06 0.42
N ILE A 171 -5.56 16.27 0.85
CA ILE A 171 -5.66 14.82 0.96
C ILE A 171 -5.26 14.41 2.37
N ILE A 172 -6.16 13.73 3.10
CA ILE A 172 -5.86 13.18 4.43
C ILE A 172 -5.56 11.69 4.28
N GLU A 173 -4.33 11.30 4.60
CA GLU A 173 -3.82 9.94 4.55
C GLU A 173 -3.65 9.39 5.97
N PHE A 174 -4.43 8.38 6.34
CA PHE A 174 -4.33 7.69 7.64
C PHE A 174 -3.25 6.62 7.62
N ARG A 175 -2.75 6.25 8.80
CA ARG A 175 -1.81 5.12 8.92
C ARG A 175 -2.38 3.88 8.26
N PRO A 176 -1.61 3.23 7.35
CA PRO A 176 -2.13 2.10 6.60
C PRO A 176 -2.50 0.97 7.57
N ILE A 177 -3.70 0.43 7.37
CA ILE A 177 -4.13 -0.79 8.03
C ILE A 177 -3.59 -1.97 7.24
N ARG A 178 -2.91 -2.88 7.93
CA ARG A 178 -2.55 -4.20 7.39
C ARG A 178 -3.36 -5.26 8.12
N PHE A 179 -3.94 -6.17 7.36
CA PHE A 179 -4.72 -7.26 7.91
C PHE A 179 -3.90 -8.55 7.93
N VAL A 180 -3.65 -9.10 9.12
CA VAL A 180 -2.86 -10.32 9.27
C VAL A 180 -3.77 -11.53 9.42
N LEU A 181 -3.54 -12.51 8.58
CA LEU A 181 -4.29 -13.75 8.51
C LEU A 181 -3.36 -14.94 8.69
N LEU A 182 -3.73 -15.90 9.54
CA LEU A 182 -3.18 -17.24 9.45
C LEU A 182 -3.79 -17.93 8.24
N TYR A 183 -2.94 -18.32 7.31
CA TYR A 183 -3.35 -18.87 6.02
C TYR A 183 -2.91 -20.34 5.90
N LEU A 184 -3.89 -21.24 5.88
CA LEU A 184 -3.72 -22.68 5.69
C LEU A 184 -4.18 -23.11 4.30
N VAL A 185 -3.44 -24.01 3.67
CA VAL A 185 -3.78 -24.61 2.37
C VAL A 185 -3.62 -26.12 2.46
N ASN A 186 -4.63 -26.87 2.03
CA ASN A 186 -4.46 -28.31 1.80
C ASN A 186 -3.65 -28.53 0.52
N ILE A 187 -2.44 -29.09 0.70
CA ILE A 187 -1.51 -29.39 -0.38
C ILE A 187 -1.41 -30.89 -0.66
N SER A 188 -2.10 -31.74 0.10
CA SER A 188 -2.17 -33.18 -0.17
C SER A 188 -3.22 -33.53 -1.23
N GLU A 189 -3.12 -34.75 -1.76
CA GLU A 189 -4.14 -35.34 -2.64
C GLU A 189 -5.43 -35.75 -1.90
N LYS A 190 -5.43 -35.78 -0.57
CA LYS A 190 -6.56 -36.27 0.22
C LYS A 190 -7.26 -35.11 0.95
N PRO A 191 -8.56 -35.20 1.25
CA PRO A 191 -9.21 -34.23 2.10
C PRO A 191 -8.57 -34.22 3.50
N VAL A 192 -8.40 -33.03 4.07
CA VAL A 192 -7.83 -32.84 5.41
C VAL A 192 -8.88 -32.16 6.29
N ARG A 193 -9.11 -32.71 7.49
CA ARG A 193 -10.08 -32.15 8.45
C ARG A 193 -9.39 -31.18 9.40
N ILE A 194 -9.93 -29.97 9.48
CA ILE A 194 -9.59 -28.98 10.50
C ILE A 194 -10.78 -28.88 11.47
N SER A 195 -10.54 -29.17 12.75
CA SER A 195 -11.61 -29.22 13.76
C SER A 195 -11.59 -28.11 14.79
N ASN A 196 -10.43 -27.51 15.08
CA ASN A 196 -10.30 -26.51 16.14
C ASN A 196 -8.97 -25.76 16.01
N TYR A 197 -8.87 -24.58 16.63
CA TYR A 197 -7.60 -23.95 16.96
C TYR A 197 -7.64 -23.38 18.39
N SER A 198 -6.46 -23.26 19.01
CA SER A 198 -6.32 -22.66 20.32
C SER A 198 -5.18 -21.65 20.33
N GLY A 199 -5.31 -20.63 21.18
CA GLY A 199 -4.45 -19.47 21.17
C GLY A 199 -4.65 -18.56 22.37
N THR A 200 -4.02 -17.40 22.32
CA THR A 200 -4.25 -16.32 23.27
C THR A 200 -4.96 -15.18 22.59
N MET A 201 -6.03 -14.70 23.20
CA MET A 201 -6.86 -13.63 22.66
C MET A 201 -6.82 -12.43 23.57
N TYR A 202 -6.77 -11.25 22.95
CA TYR A 202 -7.02 -9.99 23.61
C TYR A 202 -8.35 -9.43 23.11
N HIS A 203 -9.27 -9.22 24.05
CA HIS A 203 -10.55 -8.59 23.79
C HIS A 203 -10.44 -7.10 24.09
N THR A 204 -10.88 -6.29 23.14
CA THR A 204 -11.23 -4.90 23.43
C THR A 204 -12.66 -4.87 23.95
N ASN A 205 -12.88 -4.22 25.09
CA ASN A 205 -14.20 -4.05 25.70
C ASN A 205 -15.08 -3.06 24.92
N GLU A 206 -15.25 -3.30 23.61
CA GLU A 206 -15.92 -2.42 22.64
C GLU A 206 -15.27 -1.03 22.52
N VAL A 207 -13.98 -0.94 22.86
CA VAL A 207 -13.16 0.26 22.78
C VAL A 207 -12.11 0.11 21.70
N LEU A 208 -11.87 1.17 20.95
CA LEU A 208 -10.75 1.22 20.03
C LEU A 208 -9.46 1.53 20.81
N GLU A 209 -8.60 0.52 20.94
CA GLU A 209 -7.36 0.58 21.74
C GLU A 209 -6.12 0.46 20.87
N TYR A 210 -5.10 1.27 21.21
CA TYR A 210 -3.78 1.28 20.57
C TYR A 210 -2.76 0.62 21.46
N ARG A 211 -1.99 -0.30 20.89
CA ARG A 211 -0.91 -0.99 21.61
C ARG A 211 0.27 -1.15 20.69
N LYS A 212 1.49 -1.09 21.21
CA LYS A 212 2.66 -1.51 20.43
C LYS A 212 2.53 -2.98 20.07
N PHE A 213 2.95 -3.33 18.87
CA PHE A 213 3.06 -4.74 18.51
C PHE A 213 4.10 -5.44 19.39
N SER A 214 3.79 -6.64 19.87
CA SER A 214 4.70 -7.54 20.59
C SER A 214 4.34 -8.98 20.21
N SER A 215 5.30 -9.87 20.07
CA SER A 215 5.01 -11.28 19.76
C SER A 215 4.30 -12.05 20.89
N GLU A 216 4.05 -11.40 22.04
CA GLU A 216 3.36 -11.97 23.19
C GLU A 216 2.11 -11.13 23.50
N HIS A 217 0.96 -11.63 23.07
CA HIS A 217 -0.32 -10.94 23.22
C HIS A 217 -1.37 -11.86 23.84
N GLY A 218 -2.14 -11.31 24.79
CA GLY A 218 -3.35 -11.91 25.35
C GLY A 218 -3.17 -12.39 26.77
N ASP A 219 -4.14 -12.05 27.63
CA ASP A 219 -4.18 -12.46 29.04
C ASP A 219 -5.10 -13.69 29.24
N THR A 220 -5.86 -14.06 28.20
CA THR A 220 -6.87 -15.10 28.24
C THR A 220 -6.63 -16.17 27.19
N PHE A 221 -6.59 -17.42 27.65
CA PHE A 221 -6.59 -18.59 26.79
C PHE A 221 -7.91 -18.67 26.03
N HIS A 222 -7.83 -18.84 24.71
CA HIS A 222 -8.96 -18.85 23.80
C HIS A 222 -8.95 -20.13 22.98
N THR A 223 -10.13 -20.71 22.78
CA THR A 223 -10.32 -21.89 21.94
C THR A 223 -11.64 -21.73 21.20
N ASP A 224 -11.59 -21.79 19.87
CA ASP A 224 -12.77 -21.67 19.02
C ASP A 224 -13.01 -22.98 18.29
N ASN A 225 -14.06 -23.69 18.71
CA ASN A 225 -14.54 -24.84 17.96
C ASN A 225 -14.96 -24.38 16.57
N LEU A 226 -14.16 -24.72 15.58
CA LEU A 226 -14.52 -24.52 14.19
C LEU A 226 -15.67 -25.47 13.86
N PRO A 227 -16.68 -25.04 13.07
CA PRO A 227 -17.50 -26.03 12.37
C PRO A 227 -16.53 -26.98 11.63
N PRO A 228 -16.80 -28.29 11.56
CA PRO A 228 -15.86 -29.23 10.96
C PRO A 228 -15.63 -28.86 9.48
N ILE A 229 -14.46 -28.28 9.22
CA ILE A 229 -14.04 -27.85 7.88
C ILE A 229 -13.23 -28.99 7.28
N ILE A 230 -13.65 -29.44 6.09
CA ILE A 230 -12.94 -30.42 5.29
C ILE A 230 -12.35 -29.67 4.10
N LEU A 231 -11.03 -29.56 4.05
CA LEU A 231 -10.31 -28.90 2.97
C LEU A 231 -9.98 -29.95 1.91
N GLU A 232 -10.46 -29.77 0.68
CA GLU A 232 -10.01 -30.54 -0.49
C GLU A 232 -8.65 -30.02 -0.98
N LYS A 233 -7.97 -30.75 -1.88
CA LYS A 233 -6.69 -30.30 -2.46
C LYS A 233 -6.83 -28.91 -3.09
N GLY A 234 -6.07 -27.95 -2.57
CA GLY A 234 -6.06 -26.54 -2.99
C GLY A 234 -7.11 -25.67 -2.29
N ASP A 235 -7.95 -26.23 -1.41
CA ASP A 235 -8.78 -25.43 -0.53
C ASP A 235 -7.96 -24.78 0.58
N SER A 236 -8.48 -23.66 1.06
CA SER A 236 -7.78 -22.73 1.93
C SER A 236 -8.64 -22.34 3.13
N LEU A 237 -8.02 -22.20 4.31
CA LEU A 237 -8.65 -21.62 5.50
C LEU A 237 -7.88 -20.37 5.92
N LEU A 238 -8.61 -19.27 6.13
CA LEU A 238 -8.10 -18.00 6.63
C LEU A 238 -8.64 -17.78 8.05
N ILE A 239 -7.74 -17.53 9.01
CA ILE A 239 -8.08 -17.17 10.38
C ILE A 239 -7.51 -15.76 10.66
N PRO A 240 -8.34 -14.75 10.92
CA PRO A 240 -7.91 -13.41 11.29
C PRO A 240 -7.14 -13.38 12.61
N GLU A 241 -5.96 -12.77 12.64
CA GLU A 241 -5.11 -12.69 13.84
C GLU A 241 -4.92 -11.26 14.35
N TYR A 242 -4.52 -10.34 13.46
CA TYR A 242 -4.16 -8.97 13.86
C TYR A 242 -4.67 -7.93 12.87
N VAL A 243 -5.01 -6.75 13.41
CA VAL A 243 -5.11 -5.51 12.63
C VAL A 243 -3.91 -4.65 13.02
N LEU A 244 -2.97 -4.50 12.10
CA LEU A 244 -1.78 -3.69 12.30
C LEU A 244 -1.99 -2.30 11.71
N MET A 245 -1.54 -1.30 12.44
CA MET A 245 -1.41 0.08 11.99
C MET A 245 0.07 0.34 11.72
N ALA A 246 0.41 0.37 10.44
CA ALA A 246 1.79 0.48 10.00
C ALA A 246 2.27 1.96 9.94
N PRO A 247 3.59 2.21 9.86
CA PRO A 247 4.15 3.55 9.66
C PRO A 247 3.59 4.28 8.44
N MET A 248 3.66 5.61 8.44
CA MET A 248 3.21 6.42 7.31
C MET A 248 3.99 6.05 6.04
N GLU A 249 5.31 5.97 6.11
CA GLU A 249 6.19 5.66 4.97
C GLU A 249 6.18 4.20 4.55
N ASP A 250 5.43 3.35 5.23
CA ASP A 250 5.44 1.90 5.06
C ASP A 250 4.93 1.43 3.68
N TYR A 251 4.25 2.32 2.95
CA TYR A 251 3.87 2.12 1.55
C TYR A 251 4.93 2.59 0.53
N LEU A 252 5.92 3.37 0.99
CA LEU A 252 7.02 3.93 0.20
C LEU A 252 8.27 3.07 0.29
N THR A 253 8.51 2.46 1.45
CA THR A 253 9.73 1.72 1.77
C THR A 253 9.67 0.25 1.33
N ASN A 254 9.31 0.00 0.07
CA ASN A 254 9.75 -1.22 -0.57
C ASN A 254 11.19 -0.96 -1.04
N ASN A 255 12.18 -1.25 -0.20
CA ASN A 255 13.52 -1.48 -0.72
C ASN A 255 13.40 -2.61 -1.75
N GLU A 256 13.61 -2.26 -3.02
CA GLU A 256 13.58 -3.15 -4.19
C GLU A 256 14.79 -4.11 -4.24
N ASN A 257 15.48 -4.30 -3.12
CA ASN A 257 16.51 -5.31 -3.01
C ASN A 257 15.86 -6.69 -2.85
N VAL A 258 15.43 -7.21 -4.00
CA VAL A 258 15.46 -8.63 -4.38
C VAL A 258 14.69 -9.59 -3.45
N VAL A 259 13.53 -10.04 -3.92
CA VAL A 259 13.25 -11.48 -4.01
C VAL A 259 12.79 -11.74 -5.44
N GLN A 260 13.40 -12.74 -6.09
CA GLN A 260 13.13 -13.15 -7.47
C GLN A 260 11.62 -13.08 -7.77
N ASN A 261 11.28 -12.30 -8.80
CA ASN A 261 9.97 -12.31 -9.42
C ASN A 261 9.73 -13.72 -9.96
N ASP A 262 9.13 -14.59 -9.15
CA ASP A 262 8.34 -15.67 -9.71
C ASP A 262 7.10 -15.02 -10.33
N TYR A 263 7.26 -14.58 -11.58
CA TYR A 263 6.20 -14.05 -12.43
C TYR A 263 5.10 -15.08 -12.55
N PHE A 264 4.13 -15.03 -11.64
CA PHE A 264 2.83 -15.61 -11.84
C PHE A 264 1.94 -14.51 -12.42
N ASN A 265 1.99 -14.37 -13.75
CA ASN A 265 1.07 -13.53 -14.50
C ASN A 265 -0.36 -13.84 -14.07
N PHE A 266 -1.01 -12.91 -13.36
CA PHE A 266 -2.38 -12.45 -13.57
C PHE A 266 -2.51 -11.07 -12.91
N GLU A 267 -3.32 -10.22 -13.54
CA GLU A 267 -3.41 -8.77 -13.34
C GLU A 267 -3.60 -8.38 -11.86
N ASN A 268 -2.79 -7.41 -11.41
CA ASN A 268 -3.01 -6.51 -10.29
C ASN A 268 -2.46 -6.82 -8.87
N TYR A 269 -1.72 -7.91 -8.61
CA TYR A 269 -1.20 -8.22 -7.25
C TYR A 269 0.21 -8.85 -7.22
N CYS A 270 0.97 -8.57 -6.16
CA CYS A 270 2.29 -9.15 -5.91
C CYS A 270 2.38 -9.79 -4.51
N TYR A 271 2.85 -11.05 -4.44
CA TYR A 271 3.27 -11.69 -3.20
C TYR A 271 4.75 -11.45 -2.97
N LYS A 272 5.13 -10.98 -1.78
CA LYS A 272 6.52 -10.64 -1.48
C LYS A 272 6.90 -11.07 -0.07
N GLN A 273 8.11 -11.60 0.08
CA GLN A 273 8.75 -11.72 1.39
C GLN A 273 9.37 -10.38 1.75
N ASP A 274 8.99 -9.82 2.90
CA ASP A 274 9.50 -8.54 3.37
C ASP A 274 10.09 -8.65 4.79
N GLU A 275 11.08 -7.82 5.05
CA GLU A 275 11.60 -7.57 6.39
C GLU A 275 11.13 -6.18 6.85
N ILE A 276 10.42 -6.14 7.99
CA ILE A 276 10.05 -4.87 8.63
C ILE A 276 11.18 -4.47 9.58
N ARG A 277 11.97 -3.48 9.17
CA ARG A 277 13.18 -3.05 9.88
C ARG A 277 12.93 -2.29 11.19
N ASP A 278 11.70 -1.84 11.44
CA ASP A 278 11.34 -1.10 12.64
C ASP A 278 9.96 -1.52 13.19
N PRO A 279 9.87 -2.73 13.79
CA PRO A 279 8.61 -3.28 14.29
C PRO A 279 8.02 -2.44 15.44
N GLU A 280 8.83 -1.65 16.16
CA GLU A 280 8.39 -0.76 17.25
C GLU A 280 7.48 0.37 16.78
N ARG A 281 7.49 0.66 15.47
CA ARG A 281 6.62 1.67 14.85
C ARG A 281 5.29 1.10 14.38
N TYR A 282 5.06 -0.20 14.56
CA TYR A 282 3.78 -0.84 14.29
C TYR A 282 2.94 -0.90 15.54
N PHE A 283 1.67 -0.58 15.39
CA PHE A 283 0.70 -0.64 16.48
C PHE A 283 -0.35 -1.69 16.14
N LEU A 284 -0.86 -2.39 17.15
CA LEU A 284 -2.13 -3.08 17.06
C LEU A 284 -3.27 -2.11 17.33
N ILE A 285 -4.36 -2.30 16.61
CA ILE A 285 -5.62 -1.61 16.82
C ILE A 285 -6.73 -2.64 17.03
N GLY A 286 -7.49 -2.49 18.11
CA GLY A 286 -8.61 -3.41 18.38
C GLY A 286 -8.18 -4.76 18.99
N PRO A 287 -9.04 -5.80 18.87
CA PRO A 287 -8.77 -7.13 19.39
C PRO A 287 -7.64 -7.81 18.60
N SER A 288 -6.97 -8.76 19.24
CA SER A 288 -5.92 -9.58 18.60
C SER A 288 -6.00 -11.03 19.04
N LEU A 289 -5.57 -11.94 18.17
CA LEU A 289 -5.50 -13.37 18.40
C LEU A 289 -4.13 -13.87 17.97
N THR A 290 -3.45 -14.59 18.86
CA THR A 290 -2.25 -15.36 18.52
C THR A 290 -2.61 -16.83 18.52
N VAL A 291 -2.66 -17.46 17.36
CA VAL A 291 -2.94 -18.90 17.26
C VAL A 291 -1.69 -19.68 17.62
N ASN A 292 -1.78 -20.53 18.63
CA ASN A 292 -0.65 -21.34 19.12
C ASN A 292 -0.72 -22.78 18.60
N ARG A 293 -1.92 -23.32 18.40
CA ARG A 293 -2.15 -24.68 17.94
C ARG A 293 -3.35 -24.79 17.03
N ILE A 294 -3.32 -25.78 16.14
CA ILE A 294 -4.43 -26.18 15.30
C ILE A 294 -4.63 -27.69 15.31
N SER A 295 -5.89 -28.14 15.30
CA SER A 295 -6.24 -29.56 15.26
C SER A 295 -6.45 -30.01 13.81
N ILE A 296 -5.54 -30.84 13.31
CA ILE A 296 -5.51 -31.39 11.95
C ILE A 296 -5.68 -32.91 12.02
N ASP A 297 -6.77 -33.43 11.45
CA ASP A 297 -7.14 -34.84 11.50
C ASP A 297 -7.06 -35.41 12.94
N GLN A 298 -7.64 -34.67 13.90
CA GLN A 298 -7.67 -34.99 15.34
C GLN A 298 -6.31 -34.91 16.08
N ASN A 299 -5.23 -34.53 15.40
CA ASN A 299 -3.93 -34.31 16.04
C ASN A 299 -3.71 -32.81 16.26
N GLU A 300 -3.22 -32.42 17.43
CA GLU A 300 -2.80 -31.04 17.69
C GLU A 300 -1.43 -30.77 17.08
N GLU A 301 -1.34 -29.66 16.36
CA GLU A 301 -0.13 -29.21 15.68
C GLU A 301 0.19 -27.79 16.12
N GLU A 302 1.46 -27.54 16.47
CA GLU A 302 1.89 -26.20 16.89
C GLU A 302 1.96 -25.23 15.70
N VAL A 303 1.65 -23.97 15.95
CA VAL A 303 1.76 -22.86 15.00
C VAL A 303 2.98 -22.03 15.39
N HIS A 304 3.78 -21.57 14.41
CA HIS A 304 4.89 -20.66 14.70
C HIS A 304 4.34 -19.28 15.05
N LYS A 305 5.06 -18.49 15.84
CA LYS A 305 4.62 -17.12 16.15
C LYS A 305 4.74 -16.23 14.92
N PHE A 306 3.82 -15.29 14.77
CA PHE A 306 3.93 -14.22 13.79
C PHE A 306 5.14 -13.32 14.10
N ASP A 307 5.98 -13.08 13.09
CA ASP A 307 7.23 -12.32 13.21
C ASP A 307 7.27 -11.20 12.17
N LEU A 308 7.19 -9.94 12.64
CA LEU A 308 7.26 -8.77 11.75
C LEU A 308 8.60 -8.66 11.01
N SER A 309 9.69 -9.23 11.54
CA SER A 309 10.99 -9.20 10.87
C SER A 309 11.05 -10.09 9.63
N ASN A 310 10.05 -10.94 9.41
CA ASN A 310 10.01 -11.86 8.27
C ASN A 310 8.58 -12.22 7.87
N VAL A 311 7.96 -11.37 7.04
CA VAL A 311 6.55 -11.50 6.67
C VAL A 311 6.36 -11.89 5.21
N LEU A 312 5.33 -12.69 4.93
CA LEU A 312 4.78 -12.82 3.58
C LEU A 312 3.67 -11.79 3.43
N SER A 313 3.80 -10.88 2.47
CA SER A 313 2.83 -9.84 2.19
C SER A 313 2.15 -10.04 0.84
N VAL A 314 0.93 -9.52 0.72
CA VAL A 314 0.23 -9.37 -0.56
C VAL A 314 -0.15 -7.89 -0.74
N SER A 315 0.23 -7.31 -1.87
CA SER A 315 -0.03 -5.90 -2.21
C SER A 315 -0.62 -5.76 -3.61
N GLU A 316 -1.36 -4.68 -3.82
CA GLU A 316 -1.84 -4.25 -5.14
C GLU A 316 -0.67 -3.82 -6.03
N PHE A 317 -0.90 -3.98 -7.31
CA PHE A 317 -0.17 -3.39 -8.41
C PHE A 317 -1.00 -2.21 -8.92
N PHE A 318 -0.35 -1.06 -9.14
CA PHE A 318 -1.06 0.21 -9.31
C PHE A 318 -1.30 0.48 -10.81
N GLU A 319 -2.57 0.61 -11.22
CA GLU A 319 -2.95 0.91 -12.61
C GLU A 319 -3.41 2.38 -12.79
N CYS A 320 -2.71 3.03 -13.74
CA CYS A 320 -3.05 4.14 -14.67
C CYS A 320 -3.81 5.41 -14.25
N GLY A 321 -3.25 6.54 -14.67
CA GLY A 321 -3.91 7.77 -15.11
C GLY A 321 -2.98 8.98 -15.02
N SER A 322 -2.56 9.50 -16.18
CA SER A 322 -1.85 10.77 -16.46
C SER A 322 -0.32 10.73 -16.59
N CYS A 323 0.21 9.78 -17.36
CA CYS A 323 1.62 9.70 -17.71
C CYS A 323 1.94 10.28 -19.10
N PRO A 324 3.20 10.72 -19.38
CA PRO A 324 4.37 10.65 -18.51
C PRO A 324 4.48 11.84 -17.53
N TYR A 325 5.23 11.66 -16.44
CA TYR A 325 5.45 12.67 -15.41
C TYR A 325 6.78 13.42 -15.60
N ILE A 326 6.81 14.68 -15.20
CA ILE A 326 8.00 15.54 -15.23
C ILE A 326 8.46 15.85 -13.80
N PHE A 327 9.73 15.56 -13.55
CA PHE A 327 10.42 15.83 -12.29
C PHE A 327 11.61 16.76 -12.53
N GLY A 328 11.88 17.66 -11.57
CA GLY A 328 13.04 18.55 -11.59
C GLY A 328 14.02 18.19 -10.48
N TYR A 329 15.30 18.14 -10.80
CA TYR A 329 16.37 17.97 -9.81
C TYR A 329 16.91 19.33 -9.36
N LYS A 330 16.97 19.55 -8.04
CA LYS A 330 17.54 20.77 -7.45
C LYS A 330 18.12 20.44 -6.09
N ALA A 331 19.30 20.99 -5.78
CA ALA A 331 19.85 20.99 -4.42
C ALA A 331 19.92 19.59 -3.77
N GLY A 332 20.18 18.55 -4.56
CA GLY A 332 20.35 17.18 -4.06
C GLY A 332 19.12 16.28 -4.12
N SER A 333 17.96 16.76 -4.60
CA SER A 333 16.74 15.95 -4.67
C SER A 333 15.88 16.19 -5.91
N PHE A 334 15.15 15.17 -6.32
CA PHE A 334 14.08 15.27 -7.32
C PHE A 334 12.78 15.77 -6.70
N HIS A 335 12.07 16.59 -7.47
CA HIS A 335 10.79 17.19 -7.13
C HIS A 335 9.80 16.98 -8.28
N TYR A 336 8.54 16.67 -7.95
CA TYR A 336 7.47 16.64 -8.94
C TYR A 336 7.17 18.05 -9.46
N ILE A 337 7.09 18.20 -10.79
CA ILE A 337 6.71 19.47 -11.42
C ILE A 337 5.28 19.38 -11.92
N THR A 338 5.01 18.48 -12.86
CA THR A 338 3.72 18.32 -13.53
C THR A 338 3.65 17.00 -14.29
N ASP A 339 2.47 16.61 -14.72
CA ASP A 339 2.20 15.56 -15.71
C ASP A 339 1.94 16.19 -17.09
N ILE A 340 2.22 15.44 -18.15
CA ILE A 340 1.94 15.91 -19.52
C ILE A 340 0.47 15.61 -19.85
N LEU A 341 -0.31 16.64 -20.14
CA LEU A 341 -1.72 16.48 -20.50
C LEU A 341 -1.87 16.49 -22.02
N THR A 342 -2.51 15.46 -22.56
CA THR A 342 -2.70 15.32 -24.02
C THR A 342 -3.42 16.55 -24.61
N LYS A 343 -2.76 17.20 -25.57
CA LYS A 343 -3.29 17.78 -26.84
C LYS A 343 -2.63 19.10 -27.28
N SER A 344 -1.73 19.66 -26.47
CA SER A 344 -1.01 20.91 -26.79
C SER A 344 0.44 20.79 -26.34
N PRO A 345 1.38 21.57 -26.91
CA PRO A 345 2.70 21.71 -26.31
C PRO A 345 2.56 22.35 -24.93
N ASP A 346 2.91 21.59 -23.88
CA ASP A 346 2.93 22.07 -22.51
C ASP A 346 4.22 22.86 -22.28
N VAL A 347 4.08 24.05 -21.70
CA VAL A 347 5.21 24.90 -21.31
C VAL A 347 5.40 24.81 -19.81
N VAL A 348 6.48 24.15 -19.40
CA VAL A 348 6.82 23.89 -18.01
C VAL A 348 7.89 24.88 -17.56
N ASN A 349 7.68 25.52 -16.40
CA ASN A 349 8.71 26.37 -15.79
C ASN A 349 9.74 25.51 -15.05
N ILE A 350 11.00 25.61 -15.45
CA ILE A 350 12.11 24.83 -14.91
C ILE A 350 13.29 25.69 -14.41
N GLN A 351 13.09 27.00 -14.22
CA GLN A 351 14.15 27.98 -13.91
C GLN A 351 15.03 27.65 -12.71
N ASN A 352 14.53 26.82 -11.80
CA ASN A 352 15.21 26.48 -10.56
C ASN A 352 15.82 25.06 -10.56
N TYR A 353 15.72 24.31 -11.65
CA TYR A 353 16.14 22.91 -11.72
C TYR A 353 17.38 22.73 -12.60
N GLU A 354 18.33 21.97 -12.07
CA GLU A 354 19.61 21.61 -12.70
C GLU A 354 19.39 20.57 -13.81
N ASP A 355 18.49 19.61 -13.57
CA ASP A 355 18.09 18.59 -14.53
C ASP A 355 16.57 18.39 -14.52
N VAL A 356 16.04 17.86 -15.62
CA VAL A 356 14.64 17.51 -15.81
C VAL A 356 14.55 16.03 -16.17
N LEU A 357 13.73 15.26 -15.46
CA LEU A 357 13.47 13.86 -15.73
C LEU A 357 12.03 13.70 -16.21
N ILE A 358 11.86 13.01 -17.33
CA ILE A 358 10.54 12.55 -17.80
C ILE A 358 10.45 11.05 -17.52
N ALA A 359 9.39 10.58 -16.89
CA ALA A 359 9.23 9.17 -16.57
C ALA A 359 7.82 8.65 -16.83
N GLU A 360 7.74 7.46 -17.44
CA GLU A 360 6.53 6.67 -17.53
C GLU A 360 6.51 5.68 -16.36
N ILE A 361 5.70 5.95 -15.34
CA ILE A 361 5.65 5.14 -14.11
C ILE A 361 4.33 4.38 -13.98
N GLU A 362 3.49 4.43 -15.00
CA GLU A 362 2.19 3.79 -15.01
C GLU A 362 2.06 2.82 -16.20
N HIS A 363 0.95 2.08 -16.25
CA HIS A 363 0.70 1.09 -17.31
C HIS A 363 0.18 1.74 -18.60
N GLU A 364 0.78 2.87 -18.98
CA GLU A 364 0.49 3.61 -20.20
C GLU A 364 1.66 3.50 -21.18
N THR A 365 1.42 3.88 -22.42
CA THR A 365 2.50 4.10 -23.39
C THR A 365 2.46 5.56 -23.81
N SER A 366 3.54 6.26 -23.54
CA SER A 366 3.69 7.67 -23.82
C SER A 366 4.54 7.87 -25.08
N GLU A 367 4.03 8.64 -26.04
CA GLU A 367 4.75 9.08 -27.23
C GLU A 367 5.09 10.57 -27.07
N ILE A 368 6.35 10.87 -26.81
CA ILE A 368 6.92 12.21 -26.78
C ILE A 368 7.36 12.56 -28.21
N GLU A 369 6.58 13.40 -28.89
CA GLU A 369 6.86 13.83 -30.25
C GLU A 369 8.07 14.78 -30.26
N ARG A 370 8.11 15.73 -29.31
CA ARG A 370 9.17 16.75 -29.25
C ARG A 370 9.35 17.31 -27.85
N ALA A 371 10.58 17.62 -27.46
CA ALA A 371 10.87 18.41 -26.26
C ALA A 371 12.02 19.40 -26.47
N ILE A 372 11.88 20.61 -25.91
CA ILE A 372 12.73 21.78 -26.19
C ILE A 372 13.06 22.51 -24.88
N LEU A 373 14.33 22.85 -24.67
CA LEU A 373 14.76 23.81 -23.66
C LEU A 373 14.81 25.21 -24.26
N CYS A 374 14.20 26.18 -23.59
CA CYS A 374 14.10 27.56 -24.07
C CYS A 374 14.62 28.53 -23.00
N ASN A 375 15.67 29.31 -23.31
CA ASN A 375 16.22 30.37 -22.44
C ASN A 375 15.74 31.78 -22.76
N GLY A 376 14.78 31.91 -23.69
CA GLY A 376 14.26 33.18 -24.18
C GLY A 376 15.06 33.81 -25.33
N LEU A 377 16.26 33.29 -25.61
CA LEU A 377 17.11 33.71 -26.74
C LEU A 377 17.39 32.58 -27.73
N THR A 378 17.47 31.34 -27.22
CA THR A 378 17.74 30.13 -28.00
C THR A 378 16.75 29.03 -27.63
N GLU A 379 16.41 28.22 -28.63
CA GLU A 379 15.65 26.98 -28.48
C GLU A 379 16.58 25.81 -28.79
N LYS A 380 16.63 24.83 -27.88
CA LYS A 380 17.44 23.61 -28.04
C LYS A 380 16.53 22.40 -27.94
N GLU A 381 16.35 21.71 -29.06
CA GLU A 381 15.64 20.44 -29.09
C GLU A 381 16.47 19.37 -28.36
N VAL A 382 15.86 18.72 -27.38
CA VAL A 382 16.49 17.69 -26.53
C VAL A 382 15.86 16.32 -26.72
N ILE A 383 14.63 16.25 -27.22
CA ILE A 383 13.96 15.01 -27.60
C ILE A 383 13.27 15.20 -28.94
N ASN A 384 13.43 14.23 -29.82
CA ASN A 384 12.71 14.09 -31.08
C ASN A 384 12.23 12.65 -31.19
N ASN A 385 10.91 12.44 -31.13
CA ASN A 385 10.23 11.15 -31.21
C ASN A 385 10.79 10.06 -30.28
N ARG A 386 10.25 9.98 -29.07
CA ARG A 386 10.54 8.92 -28.11
C ARG A 386 9.25 8.29 -27.60
N SER A 387 9.28 6.97 -27.43
CA SER A 387 8.22 6.24 -26.74
C SER A 387 8.74 5.79 -25.38
N LEU A 388 7.91 5.93 -24.36
CA LEU A 388 8.13 5.46 -23.00
C LEU A 388 7.04 4.46 -22.65
N SER A 389 7.47 3.32 -22.11
CA SER A 389 6.62 2.33 -21.45
C SER A 389 6.91 2.33 -19.95
N LEU A 390 6.08 1.64 -19.16
CA LEU A 390 6.29 1.51 -17.71
C LEU A 390 7.75 1.26 -17.33
N GLY A 391 8.28 2.12 -16.46
CA GLY A 391 9.63 2.07 -15.93
C GLY A 391 10.66 2.86 -16.76
N ASP A 392 10.30 3.27 -17.98
CA ASP A 392 11.20 4.06 -18.82
C ASP A 392 11.29 5.51 -18.32
N SER A 393 12.49 6.08 -18.40
CA SER A 393 12.72 7.48 -18.06
C SER A 393 13.82 8.12 -18.90
N ILE A 394 13.74 9.44 -19.07
CA ILE A 394 14.70 10.25 -19.83
C ILE A 394 15.15 11.43 -18.96
N LEU A 395 16.43 11.46 -18.62
CA LEU A 395 17.07 12.59 -17.95
C LEU A 395 17.58 13.60 -18.99
N ILE A 396 17.26 14.87 -18.77
CA ILE A 396 17.63 16.01 -19.59
C ILE A 396 18.39 17.00 -18.72
N LYS A 397 19.64 17.29 -19.09
CA LYS A 397 20.46 18.28 -18.36
C LYS A 397 20.10 19.69 -18.74
N ASN A 398 19.79 20.55 -17.77
CA ASN A 398 19.49 21.97 -18.00
C ASN A 398 20.75 22.84 -17.92
N THR A 399 21.76 22.50 -18.73
CA THR A 399 23.11 23.12 -18.66
C THR A 399 23.11 24.63 -18.88
N ASP A 400 22.12 25.15 -19.60
CA ASP A 400 22.04 26.54 -20.03
C ASP A 400 21.15 27.39 -19.09
N ASN A 401 20.75 26.83 -17.93
CA ASN A 401 19.80 27.43 -16.99
C ASN A 401 18.53 27.93 -17.68
N SER A 402 18.00 27.14 -18.61
CA SER A 402 16.77 27.48 -19.32
C SER A 402 15.63 27.56 -18.29
N PRO A 403 14.85 28.65 -18.25
CA PRO A 403 13.69 28.78 -17.40
C PRO A 403 12.47 28.01 -17.92
N ARG A 404 12.48 27.56 -19.18
CA ARG A 404 11.31 26.90 -19.79
C ARG A 404 11.68 25.61 -20.50
N PHE A 405 10.80 24.63 -20.34
CA PHE A 405 10.82 23.34 -21.01
C PHE A 405 9.49 23.16 -21.74
N MET A 406 9.54 23.07 -23.07
CA MET A 406 8.37 22.84 -23.89
C MET A 406 8.33 21.38 -24.32
N ILE A 407 7.20 20.72 -24.16
CA ILE A 407 7.05 19.30 -24.52
C ILE A 407 5.72 19.06 -25.22
N SER A 408 5.74 18.26 -26.28
CA SER A 408 4.54 17.83 -27.00
C SER A 408 4.55 16.32 -27.16
N GLY A 409 3.39 15.72 -26.95
CA GLY A 409 3.20 14.28 -27.04
C GLY A 409 1.77 13.85 -26.75
N LYS A 410 1.60 12.54 -26.66
CA LYS A 410 0.33 11.88 -26.35
C LYS A 410 0.59 10.58 -25.60
N TYR A 411 -0.36 10.15 -24.78
CA TYR A 411 -0.32 8.86 -24.13
C TYR A 411 -1.49 7.99 -24.58
N PHE A 412 -1.29 6.68 -24.47
CA PHE A 412 -2.30 5.67 -24.72
C PHE A 412 -2.46 4.83 -23.45
N ALA A 413 -3.62 4.98 -22.79
CA ALA A 413 -4.00 4.06 -21.73
C ALA A 413 -4.14 2.64 -22.32
N LYS A 414 -3.62 1.63 -21.62
CA LYS A 414 -3.88 0.24 -22.00
C LYS A 414 -5.39 -0.03 -22.00
N LYS A 415 -5.86 -0.71 -23.06
CA LYS A 415 -7.29 -1.06 -23.22
C LYS A 415 -7.73 -1.93 -22.03
N ASN A 416 -8.47 -1.33 -21.10
CA ASN A 416 -9.40 -1.92 -20.10
C ASN A 416 -9.52 -1.11 -18.79
N VAL A 417 -8.91 0.07 -18.67
CA VAL A 417 -8.98 0.85 -17.41
C VAL A 417 -10.35 1.56 -17.26
N PRO A 418 -11.17 1.23 -16.24
CA PRO A 418 -12.42 1.92 -15.97
C PRO A 418 -12.15 3.30 -15.37
N LYS A 419 -12.68 4.37 -15.98
CA LYS A 419 -12.62 5.73 -15.43
C LYS A 419 -13.56 5.84 -14.23
N SER A 420 -13.01 5.92 -13.02
CA SER A 420 -13.73 6.34 -11.81
C SER A 420 -12.86 7.26 -10.96
N ASP A 421 -13.45 8.02 -10.04
CA ASP A 421 -12.80 9.01 -9.16
C ASP A 421 -11.61 8.46 -8.32
N ALA A 422 -11.37 7.16 -8.37
CA ALA A 422 -10.17 6.50 -7.85
C ALA A 422 -8.88 6.91 -8.58
N VAL A 423 -8.94 7.31 -9.87
CA VAL A 423 -7.75 7.58 -10.70
C VAL A 423 -6.85 8.68 -10.12
N LEU A 424 -7.45 9.75 -9.56
CA LEU A 424 -6.70 10.85 -8.95
C LEU A 424 -5.92 10.41 -7.69
N LEU A 425 -6.38 9.39 -6.94
CA LEU A 425 -5.67 8.92 -5.72
C LEU A 425 -4.37 8.24 -6.09
N TRP A 426 -4.47 7.36 -7.08
CA TRP A 426 -3.41 6.46 -7.47
C TRP A 426 -2.27 7.24 -8.14
N LYS A 427 -2.60 8.22 -8.98
CA LYS A 427 -1.66 9.20 -9.55
C LYS A 427 -0.69 9.75 -8.49
N PHE A 428 -1.21 10.33 -7.42
CA PHE A 428 -0.37 10.98 -6.40
C PHE A 428 0.44 9.96 -5.57
N GLN A 429 -0.11 8.78 -5.30
CA GLN A 429 0.66 7.71 -4.64
C GLN A 429 1.82 7.21 -5.52
N ASN A 430 1.60 7.05 -6.83
CA ASN A 430 2.61 6.61 -7.78
C ASN A 430 3.76 7.63 -7.87
N ILE A 431 3.43 8.92 -7.98
CA ILE A 431 4.40 10.03 -7.93
C ILE A 431 5.24 9.97 -6.65
N LYS A 432 4.61 9.83 -5.47
CA LYS A 432 5.30 9.77 -4.18
C LYS A 432 6.29 8.59 -4.10
N ARG A 433 5.89 7.40 -4.54
CA ARG A 433 6.77 6.21 -4.56
C ARG A 433 7.97 6.43 -5.47
N TYR A 434 7.73 6.93 -6.67
CA TYR A 434 8.80 7.16 -7.63
C TYR A 434 9.79 8.24 -7.15
N LEU A 435 9.31 9.32 -6.56
CA LEU A 435 10.17 10.32 -5.90
C LEU A 435 11.02 9.73 -4.78
N HIS A 436 10.46 8.84 -3.96
CA HIS A 436 11.22 8.15 -2.92
C HIS A 436 12.32 7.26 -3.53
N TYR A 437 11.99 6.49 -4.58
CA TYR A 437 12.95 5.68 -5.32
C TYR A 437 14.10 6.53 -5.88
N LEU A 438 13.79 7.62 -6.59
CA LEU A 438 14.81 8.51 -7.17
C LEU A 438 15.76 9.07 -6.11
N ASN A 439 15.22 9.50 -4.96
CA ASN A 439 15.99 10.14 -3.90
C ASN A 439 16.75 9.16 -3.00
N SER A 440 16.31 7.90 -2.90
CA SER A 440 16.95 6.87 -2.07
C SER A 440 18.04 6.07 -2.80
N THR A 441 17.89 5.88 -4.12
CA THR A 441 18.79 5.03 -4.90
C THR A 441 19.94 5.78 -5.56
N GLY A 442 19.81 7.10 -5.76
CA GLY A 442 20.83 7.92 -6.41
C GLY A 442 21.11 7.55 -7.88
N ILE A 443 20.23 6.75 -8.51
CA ILE A 443 20.42 6.08 -9.81
C ILE A 443 20.51 7.03 -11.01
N VAL A 444 20.33 8.33 -10.81
CA VAL A 444 20.36 9.33 -11.89
C VAL A 444 21.53 10.32 -11.74
N ARG A 445 22.68 9.85 -11.22
CA ARG A 445 23.95 10.60 -11.21
C ARG A 445 24.89 10.18 -12.33
#